data_AF-A0A2A2B8V9-F1
#
_entry.id   AF-A0A2A2B8V9-F1
#
_cell.length_a   1.000
_cell.length_b   1.000
_cell.length_c   1.000
_cell.angle_alpha   90.00
_cell.angle_beta   90.00
_cell.angle_gamma   90.00
#
_symmetry.space_group_name_H-M   'P 1'
#
loop_
_entity.id
_entity.type
_entity.pdbx_description
1 polymer ?
#
loop_
_entity_poly.entity_id
_entity_poly.type
_entity_poly.pdbx_seq_one_letter_code
_entity_poly.pdbx_strand_id
1 'polypeptide(L)'
;MPSVSKTEDIDAEHINRDNVGSHQHHTRLYELLKQREQYWWQARQQLLTRKERKMVWYSENSLMMWLLWQLVGYVVVAMVLMLISNLLDIVLPLWQYIALFVLQTVIFVFMLMAKGRTANKLQRKIDKDEMVSEEAFNEMVILAKDSLFPDVHANAPISLKQLYDYFEGQFHLTSLHRLLQKEVDTGRLLLTQQQLDANILPPDLADDELDDHASEMIYKSMI
;
A
#
# COMPACT_ATOMS: atom_id res chain seq x y z
N MET A 1 -28.20 -33.36 -10.65
CA MET A 1 -28.83 -32.74 -9.46
C MET A 1 -29.08 -33.85 -8.45
N PRO A 2 -28.77 -33.63 -7.16
CA PRO A 2 -29.41 -32.63 -6.29
C PRO A 2 -28.42 -31.50 -5.90
N SER A 3 -28.70 -30.19 -5.82
CA SER A 3 -29.81 -29.38 -5.27
C SER A 3 -29.86 -29.32 -3.73
N VAL A 4 -28.97 -28.51 -3.14
CA VAL A 4 -29.05 -27.88 -1.80
C VAL A 4 -28.18 -26.60 -1.92
N SER A 5 -28.72 -25.42 -2.28
CA SER A 5 -29.62 -24.49 -1.56
C SER A 5 -28.87 -23.49 -0.68
N LYS A 6 -29.16 -22.19 -0.92
CA LYS A 6 -28.85 -20.98 -0.12
C LYS A 6 -27.37 -20.58 -0.21
N THR A 7 -26.96 -19.59 -1.00
CA THR A 7 -27.39 -18.18 -0.94
C THR A 7 -27.70 -17.77 0.50
N GLU A 8 -26.65 -17.77 1.32
CA GLU A 8 -26.55 -16.89 2.49
C GLU A 8 -26.42 -15.44 1.97
N ASP A 9 -27.54 -14.94 1.42
CA ASP A 9 -27.98 -13.54 1.44
C ASP A 9 -28.51 -13.19 2.85
N ILE A 10 -28.00 -13.87 3.86
CA ILE A 10 -28.24 -13.64 5.28
C ILE A 10 -27.02 -12.82 5.70
N ASP A 11 -27.01 -11.50 5.56
CA ASP A 11 -27.26 -10.66 6.73
C ASP A 11 -27.51 -9.17 6.39
N ALA A 12 -27.98 -8.83 5.18
CA ALA A 12 -28.31 -7.44 4.86
C ALA A 12 -29.77 -7.06 5.18
N GLU A 13 -30.70 -8.03 5.24
CA GLU A 13 -32.15 -7.72 5.30
C GLU A 13 -32.82 -8.07 6.64
N HIS A 14 -32.12 -8.76 7.56
CA HIS A 14 -32.71 -9.16 8.84
C HIS A 14 -32.38 -8.25 10.04
N ILE A 15 -31.61 -7.18 9.83
CA ILE A 15 -31.22 -6.21 10.88
C ILE A 15 -32.32 -5.16 11.13
N ASN A 16 -33.46 -5.21 10.42
CA ASN A 16 -34.55 -4.24 10.58
C ASN A 16 -35.62 -4.64 11.63
N ARG A 17 -35.34 -5.63 12.47
CA ARG A 17 -36.22 -6.03 13.58
C ARG A 17 -35.41 -6.40 14.79
N ASP A 18 -34.84 -5.39 15.44
CA ASP A 18 -34.89 -5.29 16.89
C ASP A 18 -34.47 -3.88 17.29
N ASN A 19 -35.46 -3.09 17.70
CA ASN A 19 -35.29 -1.78 18.31
C ASN A 19 -34.75 -1.95 19.74
N VAL A 20 -33.56 -2.54 19.85
CA VAL A 20 -32.77 -2.65 21.07
C VAL A 20 -31.74 -1.54 21.03
N GLY A 21 -32.17 -0.36 21.49
CA GLY A 21 -31.36 0.85 21.69
C GLY A 21 -30.53 1.29 20.49
N SER A 22 -30.95 2.34 19.78
CA SER A 22 -30.17 2.93 18.66
C SER A 22 -28.69 3.14 19.00
N HIS A 23 -28.37 3.45 20.26
CA HIS A 23 -27.00 3.50 20.76
C HIS A 23 -26.25 2.17 20.74
N GLN A 24 -26.84 1.04 21.16
CA GLN A 24 -26.15 -0.26 21.12
C GLN A 24 -25.86 -0.73 19.69
N HIS A 25 -26.77 -0.45 18.75
CA HIS A 25 -26.55 -0.74 17.34
C HIS A 25 -25.44 0.14 16.75
N HIS A 26 -25.43 1.44 17.08
CA HIS A 26 -24.40 2.39 16.64
C HIS A 26 -23.02 2.04 17.19
N THR A 27 -22.93 1.71 18.48
CA THR A 27 -21.68 1.26 19.11
C THR A 27 -21.15 -0.02 18.46
N ARG A 28 -22.02 -0.98 18.11
CA ARG A 28 -21.63 -2.21 17.44
C ARG A 28 -21.12 -1.98 16.01
N LEU A 29 -21.74 -1.05 15.27
CA LEU A 29 -21.26 -0.65 13.94
C LEU A 29 -19.88 0.01 14.02
N TYR A 30 -19.64 0.86 15.04
CA TYR A 30 -18.33 1.47 15.27
C TYR A 30 -17.25 0.45 15.65
N GLU A 31 -17.58 -0.55 16.47
CA GLU A 31 -16.65 -1.65 16.79
C GLU A 31 -16.28 -2.46 15.53
N LEU A 32 -17.26 -2.75 14.67
CA LEU A 32 -17.02 -3.43 13.39
C LEU A 32 -16.17 -2.56 12.45
N LEU A 33 -16.48 -1.26 12.37
CA LEU A 33 -15.71 -0.32 11.55
C LEU A 33 -14.26 -0.23 12.03
N LYS A 34 -14.03 -0.24 13.35
CA LYS A 34 -12.70 -0.26 13.97
C LYS A 34 -11.93 -1.53 13.67
N GLN A 35 -12.56 -2.70 13.78
CA GLN A 35 -11.89 -3.96 13.48
C GLN A 35 -11.47 -4.02 11.99
N ARG A 36 -12.32 -3.51 11.10
CA ARG A 36 -12.02 -3.44 9.66
C ARG A 36 -10.96 -2.41 9.34
N GLU A 37 -10.95 -1.29 10.06
CA GLU A 37 -9.94 -0.25 9.96
C GLU A 37 -8.54 -0.76 10.33
N GLN A 38 -8.43 -1.49 11.44
CA GLN A 38 -7.16 -2.12 11.84
C GLN A 38 -6.66 -3.13 10.81
N TYR A 39 -7.55 -3.95 10.25
CA TYR A 39 -7.20 -4.91 9.20
C TYR A 39 -6.72 -4.20 7.93
N TRP A 40 -7.43 -3.16 7.50
CA TRP A 40 -7.04 -2.33 6.36
C TRP A 40 -5.68 -1.67 6.59
N TRP A 41 -5.46 -1.09 7.77
CA TRP A 41 -4.22 -0.44 8.14
C TRP A 41 -3.03 -1.41 8.10
N GLN A 42 -3.18 -2.60 8.67
CA GLN A 42 -2.14 -3.64 8.62
C GLN A 42 -1.84 -4.07 7.19
N ALA A 43 -2.87 -4.29 6.36
CA ALA A 43 -2.70 -4.65 4.95
C ALA A 43 -1.96 -3.54 4.18
N ARG A 44 -2.31 -2.28 4.44
CA ARG A 44 -1.68 -1.10 3.85
C ARG A 44 -0.21 -0.93 4.26
N GLN A 45 0.13 -1.09 5.54
CA GLN A 45 1.52 -1.01 6.00
C GLN A 45 2.39 -2.10 5.34
N GLN A 46 1.85 -3.32 5.20
CA GLN A 46 2.54 -4.38 4.48
C GLN A 46 2.72 -4.07 2.99
N LEU A 47 1.72 -3.44 2.37
CA LEU A 47 1.77 -2.97 0.98
C LEU A 47 2.85 -1.92 0.78
N LEU A 48 2.87 -0.88 1.60
CA LEU A 48 3.88 0.19 1.55
C LEU A 48 5.28 -0.40 1.69
N THR A 49 5.51 -1.24 2.70
CA THR A 49 6.80 -1.93 2.91
C THR A 49 7.19 -2.81 1.71
N ARG A 50 6.23 -3.40 0.99
CA ARG A 50 6.50 -4.19 -0.24
C ARG A 50 6.78 -3.29 -1.44
N LYS A 51 6.06 -2.18 -1.59
CA LYS A 51 6.27 -1.16 -2.64
C LYS A 51 7.64 -0.49 -2.46
N GLU A 52 8.04 -0.12 -1.25
CA GLU A 52 9.37 0.40 -0.93
C GLU A 52 10.47 -0.60 -1.28
N ARG A 53 10.34 -1.87 -0.86
CA ARG A 53 11.30 -2.91 -1.23
C ARG A 53 11.39 -3.11 -2.74
N LYS A 54 10.27 -3.01 -3.46
CA LYS A 54 10.27 -3.03 -4.92
C LYS A 54 11.02 -1.83 -5.49
N MET A 55 10.78 -0.63 -4.98
CA MET A 55 11.45 0.60 -5.43
C MET A 55 12.96 0.53 -5.15
N VAL A 56 13.38 0.05 -4.00
CA VAL A 56 14.81 -0.07 -3.66
C VAL A 56 15.51 -1.15 -4.51
N TRP A 57 14.91 -2.34 -4.65
CA TRP A 57 15.59 -3.48 -5.28
C TRP A 57 15.37 -3.62 -6.79
N TYR A 58 14.28 -3.06 -7.31
CA TYR A 58 13.78 -3.32 -8.65
C TYR A 58 13.35 -2.04 -9.41
N SER A 59 13.56 -0.85 -8.86
CA SER A 59 13.43 0.40 -9.64
C SER A 59 14.45 0.46 -10.78
N GLU A 60 14.20 1.35 -11.73
CA GLU A 60 15.07 1.65 -12.88
C GLU A 60 16.50 1.97 -12.44
N ASN A 61 16.66 2.66 -11.30
CA ASN A 61 17.98 2.94 -10.73
C ASN A 61 18.73 1.66 -10.28
N SER A 62 18.00 0.58 -10.00
CA SER A 62 18.61 -0.71 -9.63
C SER A 62 19.23 -1.44 -10.83
N LEU A 63 18.85 -1.13 -12.09
CA LEU A 63 19.51 -1.70 -13.27
C LEU A 63 20.91 -1.12 -13.44
N MET A 64 21.05 0.20 -13.29
CA MET A 64 22.36 0.88 -13.32
C MET A 64 23.28 0.37 -12.21
N MET A 65 22.75 0.22 -10.99
CA MET A 65 23.49 -0.40 -9.89
C MET A 65 23.90 -1.84 -10.23
N TRP A 66 23.02 -2.61 -10.88
CA TRP A 66 23.33 -3.99 -11.26
C TRP A 66 24.44 -4.06 -12.32
N LEU A 67 24.42 -3.19 -13.33
CA LEU A 67 25.49 -3.07 -14.33
C LEU A 67 26.83 -2.65 -13.69
N LEU A 68 26.80 -1.79 -12.67
CA LEU A 68 27.99 -1.46 -11.88
C LEU A 68 28.56 -2.69 -11.16
N TRP A 69 27.71 -3.52 -10.56
CA TRP A 69 28.13 -4.80 -9.99
C TRP A 69 28.72 -5.77 -11.03
N GLN A 70 28.25 -5.73 -12.28
CA GLN A 70 28.87 -6.47 -13.38
C GLN A 70 30.33 -6.06 -13.58
N LEU A 71 30.56 -4.75 -13.65
CA LEU A 71 31.85 -4.16 -13.95
C LEU A 71 32.84 -4.47 -12.83
N VAL A 72 32.42 -4.28 -11.58
CA VAL A 72 33.21 -4.68 -10.39
C VAL A 72 33.50 -6.18 -10.43
N GLY A 73 32.52 -7.01 -10.80
CA GLY A 73 32.70 -8.45 -10.94
C GLY A 73 33.75 -8.83 -11.97
N TYR A 74 33.80 -8.18 -13.13
CA TYR A 74 34.85 -8.42 -14.13
C TYR A 74 36.25 -8.04 -13.62
N VAL A 75 36.36 -6.92 -12.89
CA VAL A 75 37.65 -6.50 -12.29
C VAL A 75 38.13 -7.53 -11.26
N VAL A 76 37.24 -8.01 -10.40
CA VAL A 76 37.58 -9.03 -9.38
C VAL A 76 38.01 -10.33 -10.04
N VAL A 77 37.27 -10.82 -11.05
CA VAL A 77 37.64 -12.04 -11.78
C VAL A 77 38.99 -11.89 -12.47
N ALA A 78 39.26 -10.73 -13.09
CA ALA A 78 40.55 -10.45 -13.70
C ALA A 78 41.70 -10.43 -12.67
N MET A 79 41.49 -9.78 -11.51
CA MET A 79 42.47 -9.77 -10.42
C MET A 79 42.77 -11.18 -9.91
N VAL A 80 41.74 -12.00 -9.69
CA VAL A 80 41.89 -13.39 -9.25
C VAL A 80 42.61 -14.21 -10.31
N LEU A 81 42.30 -14.05 -11.59
CA LEU A 81 42.99 -14.76 -12.66
C LEU A 81 44.47 -14.38 -12.74
N MET A 82 44.78 -13.09 -12.58
CA MET A 82 46.16 -12.61 -12.58
C MET A 82 46.94 -13.17 -11.38
N LEU A 83 46.31 -13.24 -10.20
CA LEU A 83 46.87 -13.85 -9.00
C LEU A 83 47.16 -15.34 -9.18
N ILE A 84 46.20 -16.10 -9.72
CA ILE A 84 46.35 -17.55 -9.96
C ILE A 84 47.41 -17.83 -11.03
N SER A 85 47.42 -17.05 -12.11
CA SER A 85 48.41 -17.17 -13.19
C SER A 85 49.83 -16.92 -12.66
N ASN A 86 50.00 -15.92 -11.80
CA ASN A 86 51.29 -15.62 -11.15
C ASN A 86 51.69 -16.69 -10.10
N LEU A 87 50.74 -17.28 -9.39
CA LEU A 87 51.01 -18.29 -8.36
C LEU A 87 51.39 -19.66 -8.95
N LEU A 88 50.78 -20.02 -10.07
CA LEU A 88 50.96 -21.33 -10.73
C LEU A 88 51.95 -21.28 -11.90
N ASP A 89 52.46 -20.09 -12.24
CA ASP A 89 53.31 -19.83 -13.42
C ASP A 89 52.69 -20.35 -14.73
N ILE A 90 51.36 -20.23 -14.83
CA ILE A 90 50.58 -20.71 -15.98
C ILE A 90 50.30 -19.54 -16.90
N VAL A 91 50.76 -19.66 -18.15
CA VAL A 91 50.37 -18.76 -19.24
C VAL A 91 49.09 -19.31 -19.87
N LEU A 92 47.94 -18.76 -19.50
CA LEU A 92 46.68 -19.13 -20.17
C LEU A 92 46.67 -18.57 -21.61
N PRO A 93 46.25 -19.36 -22.61
CA PRO A 93 46.03 -18.84 -23.96
C PRO A 93 44.87 -17.84 -23.98
N LEU A 94 44.97 -16.82 -24.83
CA LEU A 94 43.96 -15.76 -25.03
C LEU A 94 42.52 -16.30 -25.18
N TRP A 95 42.36 -17.45 -25.85
CA TRP A 95 41.07 -18.11 -26.02
C TRP A 95 40.40 -18.54 -24.71
N GLN A 96 41.16 -18.96 -23.70
CA GLN A 96 40.59 -19.34 -22.40
C GLN A 96 40.11 -18.11 -21.61
N TYR A 97 40.79 -16.96 -21.73
CA TYR A 97 40.30 -15.70 -21.17
C TYR A 97 38.97 -15.30 -21.82
N ILE A 98 38.90 -15.33 -23.16
CA ILE A 98 37.68 -15.02 -23.89
C ILE A 98 36.54 -15.95 -23.45
N ALA A 99 36.80 -17.25 -23.31
CA ALA A 99 35.81 -18.22 -22.86
C ALA A 99 35.30 -17.92 -21.44
N LEU A 100 36.18 -17.52 -20.51
CA LEU A 100 35.80 -17.17 -19.14
C LEU A 100 34.96 -15.89 -19.09
N PHE A 101 35.32 -14.87 -19.85
CA PHE A 101 34.53 -13.63 -19.95
C PHE A 101 33.14 -13.91 -20.54
N VAL A 102 33.06 -14.75 -21.59
CA VAL A 102 31.77 -15.17 -22.17
C VAL A 102 30.94 -15.95 -21.14
N LEU A 103 31.55 -16.91 -20.44
CA LEU A 103 30.86 -17.69 -19.41
C LEU A 103 30.33 -16.80 -18.27
N GLN A 104 31.12 -15.86 -17.79
CA GLN A 104 30.70 -14.88 -16.77
C GLN A 104 29.53 -14.03 -17.27
N THR A 105 29.58 -13.58 -18.52
CA THR A 105 28.50 -12.80 -19.13
C THR A 105 27.20 -13.60 -19.22
N VAL A 106 27.29 -14.89 -19.59
CA VAL A 106 26.13 -15.79 -19.64
C VAL A 106 25.51 -15.98 -18.26
N ILE A 107 26.32 -16.20 -17.22
CA ILE A 107 25.86 -16.31 -15.82
C ILE A 107 25.13 -15.02 -15.40
N PHE A 108 25.69 -13.87 -15.77
CA PHE A 108 25.13 -12.56 -15.44
C PHE A 108 23.79 -12.33 -16.13
N VAL A 109 23.67 -12.65 -17.42
CA VAL A 109 22.40 -12.58 -18.17
C VAL A 109 21.34 -13.49 -17.55
N PHE A 110 21.71 -14.70 -17.14
CA PHE A 110 20.78 -15.61 -16.46
C PHE A 110 20.29 -15.03 -15.13
N MET A 111 21.19 -14.42 -14.35
CA MET A 111 20.87 -13.78 -13.09
C MET A 111 19.98 -12.53 -13.28
N LEU A 112 20.14 -11.76 -14.37
CA LEU A 112 19.19 -10.70 -14.77
C LEU A 112 17.81 -11.25 -15.04
N MET A 113 17.70 -12.31 -15.83
CA MET A 113 16.41 -12.91 -16.13
C MET A 113 15.74 -13.43 -14.85
N ALA A 114 16.51 -14.04 -13.93
CA ALA A 114 16.01 -14.45 -12.64
C ALA A 114 15.54 -13.26 -11.78
N LYS A 115 16.29 -12.15 -11.78
CA LYS A 115 15.90 -10.87 -11.14
C LYS A 115 14.60 -10.32 -11.75
N GLY A 116 14.45 -10.36 -13.07
CA GLY A 116 13.21 -9.95 -13.76
C GLY A 116 12.00 -10.81 -13.39
N ARG A 117 12.17 -12.13 -13.32
CA ARG A 117 11.10 -13.05 -12.87
C ARG A 117 10.69 -12.82 -11.42
N THR A 118 11.66 -12.56 -10.55
CA THR A 118 11.38 -12.27 -9.13
C THR A 118 10.72 -10.91 -8.96
N ALA A 119 11.10 -9.90 -9.75
CA ALA A 119 10.42 -8.61 -9.83
C ALA A 119 8.94 -8.78 -10.22
N ASN A 120 8.66 -9.55 -11.27
CA ASN A 120 7.28 -9.80 -11.73
C ASN A 120 6.46 -10.57 -10.69
N LYS A 121 7.07 -11.55 -10.00
CA LYS A 121 6.39 -12.27 -8.92
C LYS A 121 6.10 -11.37 -7.72
N LEU A 122 7.01 -10.45 -7.40
CA LEU A 122 6.82 -9.46 -6.34
C LEU A 122 5.72 -8.47 -6.74
N GLN A 123 5.72 -8.01 -8.00
CA GLN A 123 4.67 -7.12 -8.52
C GLN A 123 3.30 -7.77 -8.42
N ARG A 124 3.16 -9.01 -8.90
CA ARG A 124 1.89 -9.73 -8.80
C ARG A 124 1.40 -9.91 -7.36
N LYS A 125 2.32 -10.04 -6.40
CA LYS A 125 1.96 -10.07 -4.98
C LYS A 125 1.45 -8.71 -4.51
N ILE A 126 2.14 -7.63 -4.86
CA ILE A 126 1.72 -6.26 -4.57
C ILE A 126 0.32 -6.00 -5.16
N ASP A 127 0.10 -6.33 -6.43
CA ASP A 127 -1.21 -6.14 -7.08
C ASP A 127 -2.32 -6.92 -6.34
N LYS A 128 -2.02 -8.15 -5.90
CA LYS A 128 -2.97 -8.96 -5.13
C LYS A 128 -3.27 -8.35 -3.76
N ASP A 129 -2.23 -7.93 -3.04
CA ASP A 129 -2.40 -7.32 -1.73
C ASP A 129 -3.15 -5.99 -1.85
N GLU A 130 -2.93 -5.25 -2.94
CA GLU A 130 -3.60 -3.97 -3.26
C GLU A 130 -5.09 -4.20 -3.47
N MET A 131 -5.44 -5.21 -4.26
CA MET A 131 -6.83 -5.62 -4.45
C MET A 131 -7.52 -6.00 -3.11
N VAL A 132 -6.85 -6.74 -2.23
CA VAL A 132 -7.40 -7.10 -0.91
C VAL A 132 -7.56 -5.88 -0.01
N SER A 133 -6.61 -4.94 -0.06
CA SER A 133 -6.69 -3.69 0.70
C SER A 133 -7.83 -2.80 0.18
N GLU A 134 -8.04 -2.73 -1.14
CA GLU A 134 -9.16 -2.01 -1.74
C GLU A 134 -10.51 -2.64 -1.42
N GLU A 135 -10.59 -3.97 -1.42
CA GLU A 135 -11.80 -4.70 -1.03
C GLU A 135 -12.16 -4.42 0.43
N ALA A 136 -11.19 -4.53 1.34
CA ALA A 136 -11.38 -4.18 2.75
C ALA A 136 -11.77 -2.69 2.94
N PHE A 137 -11.18 -1.80 2.16
CA PHE A 137 -11.56 -0.37 2.18
C PHE A 137 -12.99 -0.15 1.68
N ASN A 138 -13.41 -0.86 0.63
CA ASN A 138 -14.76 -0.72 0.11
C ASN A 138 -15.80 -1.22 1.12
N GLU A 139 -15.52 -2.31 1.83
CA GLU A 139 -16.35 -2.77 2.95
C GLU A 139 -16.41 -1.72 4.08
N MET A 140 -15.28 -1.09 4.42
CA MET A 140 -15.27 0.01 5.39
C MET A 140 -16.13 1.18 4.95
N VAL A 141 -16.13 1.53 3.66
CA VAL A 141 -16.98 2.61 3.13
C VAL A 141 -18.46 2.28 3.28
N ILE A 142 -18.85 1.03 3.02
CA ILE A 142 -20.24 0.60 3.19
C ILE A 142 -20.66 0.75 4.65
N LEU A 143 -19.81 0.31 5.59
CA LEU A 143 -20.07 0.47 7.03
C LEU A 143 -20.06 1.94 7.47
N ALA A 144 -19.16 2.76 6.91
CA ALA A 144 -19.05 4.18 7.19
C ALA A 144 -20.28 4.96 6.70
N LYS A 145 -20.88 4.54 5.58
CA LYS A 145 -22.11 5.13 5.05
C LYS A 145 -23.29 5.00 6.00
N ASP A 146 -23.36 3.90 6.73
CA ASP A 146 -24.46 3.61 7.65
C ASP A 146 -24.20 4.11 9.09
N SER A 147 -22.99 4.58 9.40
CA SER A 147 -22.58 5.03 10.74
C SER A 147 -21.86 6.38 10.75
N LEU A 148 -20.63 6.41 10.21
CA LEU A 148 -19.72 7.55 10.24
C LEU A 148 -20.19 8.77 9.43
N PHE A 149 -20.66 8.58 8.19
CA PHE A 149 -21.03 9.69 7.31
C PHE A 149 -22.22 10.50 7.83
N PRO A 150 -23.33 9.88 8.31
CA PRO A 150 -24.41 10.62 8.95
C PRO A 150 -23.94 11.49 10.12
N ASP A 151 -23.04 10.99 10.97
CA ASP A 151 -22.50 11.73 12.11
C ASP A 151 -21.59 12.88 11.68
N VAL A 152 -20.80 12.69 10.62
CA VAL A 152 -19.97 13.75 10.02
C VAL A 152 -20.84 14.85 9.41
N HIS A 153 -21.91 14.49 8.68
CA HIS A 153 -22.84 15.46 8.11
C HIS A 153 -23.61 16.23 9.18
N ALA A 154 -24.02 15.57 10.27
CA ALA A 154 -24.72 16.19 11.38
C ALA A 154 -23.86 17.21 12.15
N ASN A 155 -22.55 16.98 12.22
CA ASN A 155 -21.59 17.83 12.94
C ASN A 155 -20.78 18.77 12.02
N ALA A 156 -21.09 18.80 10.72
CA ALA A 156 -20.40 19.69 9.78
C ALA A 156 -20.78 21.17 10.03
N PRO A 157 -19.83 22.13 9.94
CA PRO A 157 -18.45 21.97 9.51
C PRO A 157 -17.53 21.40 10.60
N ILE A 158 -16.77 20.35 10.28
CA ILE A 158 -15.84 19.69 11.21
C ILE A 158 -14.45 19.57 10.59
N SER A 159 -13.39 19.82 11.37
CA SER A 159 -12.03 19.55 10.92
C SER A 159 -11.66 18.09 11.09
N LEU A 160 -10.69 17.60 10.31
CA LEU A 160 -10.20 16.21 10.44
C LEU A 160 -9.71 15.91 11.86
N LYS A 161 -9.01 16.88 12.48
CA LYS A 161 -8.52 16.75 13.87
C LYS A 161 -9.65 16.72 14.89
N GLN A 162 -10.68 17.55 14.72
CA GLN A 162 -11.86 17.52 15.60
C GLN A 162 -12.63 16.20 15.48
N LEU A 163 -12.70 15.61 14.28
CA LEU A 163 -13.30 14.30 14.08
C LEU A 163 -12.47 13.20 14.76
N TYR A 164 -11.15 13.27 14.65
CA TYR A 164 -10.23 12.35 15.34
C TYR A 164 -10.38 12.44 16.86
N ASP A 165 -10.44 13.66 17.41
CA ASP A 165 -10.64 13.92 18.84
C ASP A 165 -12.02 13.45 19.31
N TYR A 166 -13.07 13.63 18.49
CA TYR A 166 -14.42 13.13 18.78
C TYR A 166 -14.47 11.60 18.92
N PHE A 167 -13.64 10.89 18.16
CA PHE A 167 -13.49 9.44 18.27
C PHE A 167 -12.39 9.02 19.26
N GLU A 168 -11.89 9.93 20.10
CA GLU A 168 -10.85 9.66 21.10
C GLU A 168 -9.59 9.00 20.51
N GLY A 169 -9.25 9.31 19.25
CA GLY A 169 -8.13 8.71 18.54
C GLY A 169 -8.26 7.20 18.28
N GLN A 170 -9.48 6.66 18.31
CA GLN A 170 -9.72 5.23 18.08
C GLN A 170 -9.57 4.80 16.61
N PHE A 171 -9.49 5.75 15.69
CA PHE A 171 -9.30 5.54 14.25
C PHE A 171 -8.03 6.26 13.77
N HIS A 172 -7.30 5.70 12.81
CA HIS A 172 -6.17 6.36 12.16
C HIS A 172 -6.63 7.60 11.37
N LEU A 173 -5.83 8.66 11.40
CA LEU A 173 -6.12 9.91 10.66
C LEU A 173 -6.18 9.65 9.16
N THR A 174 -5.29 8.80 8.65
CA THR A 174 -5.27 8.37 7.25
C THR A 174 -6.55 7.62 6.83
N SER A 175 -7.11 6.77 7.71
CA SER A 175 -8.30 5.99 7.37
C SER A 175 -9.54 6.88 7.33
N LEU A 176 -9.70 7.79 8.31
CA LEU A 176 -10.74 8.82 8.32
C LEU A 176 -10.64 9.75 7.11
N HIS A 177 -9.44 10.28 6.81
CA HIS A 177 -9.22 11.17 5.68
C HIS A 177 -9.61 10.51 4.35
N ARG A 178 -9.21 9.25 4.14
CA ARG A 178 -9.53 8.50 2.91
C ARG A 178 -11.02 8.19 2.79
N LEU A 179 -11.71 7.89 3.90
CA LEU A 179 -13.17 7.70 3.91
C LEU A 179 -13.90 9.00 3.54
N LEU A 180 -13.51 10.13 4.13
CA LEU A 180 -14.10 11.44 3.84
C LEU A 180 -13.80 11.91 2.42
N GLN A 181 -12.61 11.61 1.89
CA GLN A 181 -12.26 11.93 0.51
C GLN A 181 -13.19 11.24 -0.49
N LYS A 182 -13.66 10.02 -0.21
CA LYS A 182 -14.65 9.34 -1.06
C LYS A 182 -16.01 10.06 -1.08
N GLU A 183 -16.43 10.65 0.04
CA GLU A 183 -17.63 11.49 0.11
C GLU A 183 -17.43 12.85 -0.58
N VAL A 184 -16.20 13.39 -0.57
CA VAL A 184 -15.82 14.57 -1.36
C VAL A 184 -15.86 14.27 -2.86
N ASP A 185 -15.30 13.13 -3.30
CA ASP A 185 -15.35 12.68 -4.70
C ASP A 185 -16.79 12.41 -5.17
N THR A 186 -17.67 11.99 -4.26
CA THR A 186 -19.10 11.81 -4.51
C THR A 186 -19.87 13.16 -4.52
N GLY A 187 -19.22 14.27 -4.16
CA GLY A 187 -19.78 15.62 -4.15
C GLY A 187 -20.69 15.92 -2.96
N ARG A 188 -20.70 15.06 -1.93
CA ARG A 188 -21.56 15.19 -0.74
C ARG A 188 -20.89 16.02 0.35
N LEU A 189 -19.56 15.98 0.41
CA LEU A 189 -18.74 16.83 1.27
C LEU A 189 -17.90 17.79 0.41
N LEU A 190 -17.69 19.00 0.90
CA LEU A 190 -16.76 19.96 0.31
C LEU A 190 -15.59 20.15 1.27
N LEU A 191 -14.40 19.75 0.83
CA LEU A 191 -13.16 20.01 1.55
C LEU A 191 -12.77 21.49 1.33
N THR A 192 -12.89 22.30 2.38
CA THR A 192 -12.36 23.67 2.41
C THR A 192 -11.02 23.64 3.14
N GLN A 193 -9.92 23.83 2.42
CA GLN A 193 -8.59 23.94 3.01
C GLN A 193 -8.20 25.41 3.03
N GLN A 194 -8.01 26.00 4.22
CA GLN A 194 -8.02 27.46 4.37
C GLN A 194 -6.77 28.15 3.78
N GLN A 195 -5.69 27.43 3.46
CA GLN A 195 -4.48 27.97 2.85
C GLN A 195 -3.62 26.86 2.22
N LEU A 196 -3.87 26.50 0.95
CA LEU A 196 -2.83 26.04 0.00
C LEU A 196 -3.47 25.81 -1.38
N ASP A 197 -3.28 26.79 -2.26
CA ASP A 197 -3.20 26.53 -3.70
C ASP A 197 -2.07 25.51 -3.92
N ALA A 198 -2.39 24.43 -4.63
CA ALA A 198 -1.52 23.35 -5.10
C ALA A 198 -1.32 22.14 -4.16
N ASN A 199 -1.69 20.97 -4.71
CA ASN A 199 -1.60 19.61 -4.19
C ASN A 199 -2.62 19.22 -3.12
N ILE A 200 -3.71 18.61 -3.61
CA ILE A 200 -4.44 17.56 -2.89
C ILE A 200 -3.39 16.63 -2.28
N LEU A 201 -3.23 16.70 -0.95
CA LEU A 201 -2.37 15.80 -0.19
C LEU A 201 -2.78 14.36 -0.57
N PRO A 202 -1.85 13.52 -1.06
CA PRO A 202 -2.23 12.20 -1.52
C PRO A 202 -2.90 11.44 -0.37
N PRO A 203 -3.96 10.66 -0.62
CA PRO A 203 -4.59 9.79 0.39
C PRO A 203 -3.63 8.77 1.03
N ASP A 204 -2.39 8.75 0.56
CA ASP A 204 -1.33 7.82 0.92
C ASP A 204 -0.34 8.33 1.99
N LEU A 205 -0.58 9.52 2.55
CA LEU A 205 0.25 10.09 3.63
C LEU A 205 0.12 9.32 4.94
N ALA A 206 1.22 9.29 5.69
CA ALA A 206 1.28 8.70 7.02
C ALA A 206 0.54 9.57 8.04
N ASP A 207 0.07 8.95 9.14
CA ASP A 207 -0.64 9.67 10.21
C ASP A 207 0.19 10.86 10.76
N ASP A 208 1.50 10.69 10.90
CA ASP A 208 2.43 11.72 11.40
C ASP A 208 2.49 12.96 10.49
N GLU A 209 2.45 12.76 9.16
CA GLU A 209 2.43 13.84 8.18
C GLU A 209 1.04 14.47 8.07
N LEU A 210 0.00 13.72 8.39
CA LEU A 210 -1.38 14.17 8.31
C LEU A 210 -1.81 14.98 9.54
N ASP A 211 -1.29 14.69 10.73
CA ASP A 211 -1.63 15.43 11.97
C ASP A 211 -1.26 16.93 11.87
N ASP A 212 -0.13 17.23 11.24
CA ASP A 212 0.33 18.61 10.99
C ASP A 212 -0.69 19.41 10.16
N HIS A 213 -1.44 18.75 9.27
CA HIS A 213 -2.41 19.37 8.37
C HIS A 213 -3.88 19.13 8.76
N ALA A 214 -4.16 18.21 9.69
CA ALA A 214 -5.51 17.76 10.05
C ALA A 214 -6.39 18.89 10.62
N SER A 215 -5.78 19.93 11.20
CA SER A 215 -6.51 21.09 11.75
C SER A 215 -7.03 22.04 10.66
N GLU A 216 -6.37 22.05 9.50
CA GLU A 216 -6.65 22.98 8.39
C GLU A 216 -7.62 22.38 7.35
N MET A 217 -7.85 21.06 7.43
CA MET A 217 -8.78 20.32 6.58
C MET A 217 -10.20 20.38 7.15
N ILE A 218 -11.02 21.29 6.63
CA ILE A 218 -12.40 21.49 7.09
C ILE A 218 -13.38 20.86 6.09
N TYR A 219 -14.19 19.92 6.56
CA TYR A 219 -15.22 19.27 5.77
C TYR A 219 -16.56 19.95 6.00
N LYS A 220 -17.19 20.40 4.91
CA LYS A 220 -18.54 21.01 4.91
C LYS A 220 -19.54 20.05 4.27
N SER A 221 -20.70 19.87 4.89
CA SER A 221 -21.82 19.16 4.28
C SER A 221 -22.44 19.99 3.17
N MET A 222 -22.71 19.36 2.03
CA MET A 222 -23.50 19.91 0.93
C MET A 222 -24.93 19.33 0.88
N ILE A 223 -25.27 18.48 1.86
CA ILE A 223 -26.59 17.86 2.09
C ILE A 223 -27.32 18.61 3.20
#